data_AF-A0A6B3R8Q4-F1
#
_entry.id   AF-A0A6B3R8Q4-F1
#
_cell.length_a   1.000
_cell.length_b   1.000
_cell.length_c   1.000
_cell.angle_alpha   90.00
_cell.angle_beta   90.00
_cell.angle_gamma   90.00
#
_symmetry.space_group_name_H-M   'P 1'
#
loop_
_entity.id
_entity.type
_entity.pdbx_description
1 polymer ?
#
loop_
_entity_poly.entity_id
_entity_poly.type
_entity_poly.pdbx_seq_one_letter_code
_entity_poly.pdbx_strand_id
1 'polypeptide(L)'
;MNTNRKFRFGYTKGDRNGIFIFCLLLMLGVGLNYWSFYPGPQSELSAEPSAFEDSIQRLVNKLKNKQSLEPQREIYPFNPNFITDYKGYTLDMTLEQIDRLTEFRAEDRWINSKAQFQQVTQVSDEWMSKYSPYFKFPEWVTENKNSTSRRSKTLSYSEKKDLNLVTESDLIQISGIGESLAGRIIAYREKLGGFVDVIQLKDVYGLKAEVIQNLEDKMALKTPVEVEKQDINAISVLELSELPYFDYEMARTIVNFIKLREGISNFEELSKIEDFPLHKLDRIQLYLEIKE
;
A
#
# COMPACT_ATOMS: atom_id res chain seq x y z
N MET A 1 -23.96 -38.10 -83.36
CA MET A 1 -23.40 -37.00 -84.17
C MET A 1 -22.36 -36.26 -83.34
N ASN A 2 -21.10 -36.32 -83.80
CA ASN A 2 -20.14 -35.21 -83.78
C ASN A 2 -20.85 -33.84 -83.79
N THR A 3 -20.44 -32.76 -83.12
CA THR A 3 -19.11 -32.36 -82.63
C THR A 3 -19.26 -31.02 -81.89
N ASN A 4 -18.35 -30.79 -80.94
CA ASN A 4 -17.69 -29.51 -80.67
C ASN A 4 -18.53 -28.22 -80.52
N ARG A 5 -18.88 -27.89 -79.28
CA ARG A 5 -18.72 -26.49 -78.83
C ARG A 5 -17.33 -26.33 -78.25
N LYS A 6 -16.42 -25.78 -79.07
CA LYS A 6 -15.04 -25.46 -78.71
C LYS A 6 -15.03 -24.43 -77.57
N PHE A 7 -14.49 -24.78 -76.42
CA PHE A 7 -14.03 -23.78 -75.47
C PHE A 7 -12.79 -23.11 -76.05
N ARG A 8 -12.97 -21.93 -76.66
CA ARG A 8 -11.89 -21.06 -77.15
C ARG A 8 -11.46 -20.16 -76.01
N PHE A 9 -10.58 -20.67 -75.15
CA PHE A 9 -9.73 -19.83 -74.29
C PHE A 9 -8.28 -20.27 -74.46
N GLY A 10 -7.77 -20.04 -75.67
CA GLY A 10 -6.34 -20.14 -75.95
C GLY A 10 -5.81 -18.73 -76.12
N TYR A 11 -4.86 -18.31 -75.27
CA TYR A 11 -4.22 -17.00 -75.37
C TYR A 11 -3.63 -16.81 -76.76
N THR A 12 -3.99 -15.72 -77.44
CA THR A 12 -3.39 -15.36 -78.72
C THR A 12 -1.92 -15.01 -78.53
N LYS A 13 -1.13 -14.96 -79.61
CA LYS A 13 0.28 -14.53 -79.52
C LYS A 13 0.39 -13.13 -78.89
N GLY A 14 -0.59 -12.26 -79.14
CA GLY A 14 -0.69 -10.94 -78.50
C GLY A 14 -0.96 -11.02 -77.00
N ASP A 15 -1.92 -11.84 -76.57
CA ASP A 15 -2.25 -11.99 -75.15
C ASP A 15 -1.08 -12.60 -74.36
N ARG A 16 -0.36 -13.55 -74.95
CA ARG A 16 0.83 -14.14 -74.33
C ARG A 16 1.95 -13.11 -74.14
N ASN A 17 2.15 -12.23 -75.12
CA ASN A 17 3.13 -11.15 -75.00
C ASN A 17 2.68 -10.10 -73.98
N GLY A 18 1.37 -9.80 -73.92
CA GLY A 18 0.80 -8.89 -72.93
C GLY A 18 0.96 -9.41 -71.51
N ILE A 19 0.62 -10.68 -71.26
CA ILE A 19 0.82 -11.35 -69.96
C ILE A 19 2.31 -11.37 -69.61
N PHE A 20 3.18 -11.64 -70.57
CA PHE A 20 4.63 -11.64 -70.31
C PHE A 20 5.14 -10.26 -69.89
N ILE A 21 4.73 -9.19 -70.58
CA ILE A 21 5.09 -7.81 -70.22
C ILE A 21 4.50 -7.43 -68.86
N PHE A 22 3.26 -7.83 -68.58
CA PHE A 22 2.60 -7.56 -67.30
C PHE A 22 3.31 -8.27 -66.13
N CYS A 23 3.67 -9.55 -66.29
CA CYS A 23 4.46 -10.27 -65.30
C CYS A 23 5.85 -9.65 -65.11
N LEU A 24 6.47 -9.14 -66.17
CA LEU A 24 7.76 -8.47 -66.10
C LEU A 24 7.65 -7.15 -65.33
N LEU A 25 6.61 -6.35 -65.57
CA LEU A 25 6.33 -5.13 -64.80
C LEU A 25 6.03 -5.43 -63.33
N LEU A 26 5.28 -6.51 -63.03
CA LEU A 26 5.04 -6.94 -61.66
C LEU A 26 6.33 -7.37 -60.96
N MET A 27 7.19 -8.16 -61.62
CA MET A 27 8.49 -8.53 -61.05
C MET A 27 9.39 -7.32 -60.85
N LEU A 28 9.36 -6.34 -61.76
CA LEU A 28 10.15 -5.12 -61.65
C LEU A 28 9.63 -4.22 -60.53
N GLY A 29 8.31 -4.10 -60.36
CA GLY A 29 7.68 -3.39 -59.24
C GLY A 29 7.96 -4.03 -57.89
N VAL A 30 7.86 -5.36 -57.79
CA VAL A 30 8.22 -6.11 -56.57
C VAL A 30 9.72 -6.00 -56.30
N GLY A 31 10.57 -6.04 -57.32
CA GLY A 31 12.02 -5.84 -57.20
C GLY A 31 12.38 -4.44 -56.70
N LEU A 32 11.74 -3.40 -57.22
CA LEU A 32 11.92 -2.02 -56.75
C LEU A 32 11.39 -1.84 -55.32
N ASN A 33 10.26 -2.46 -54.98
CA ASN A 33 9.71 -2.42 -53.63
C ASN A 33 10.62 -3.15 -52.62
N TYR A 34 11.11 -4.34 -53.00
CA TYR A 34 12.07 -5.10 -52.20
C TYR A 34 13.38 -4.33 -52.00
N TRP A 35 13.89 -3.67 -53.05
CA TRP A 35 15.09 -2.83 -52.96
C TRP A 35 14.89 -1.57 -52.09
N SER A 36 13.67 -1.02 -52.06
CA SER A 36 13.33 0.13 -51.21
C SER A 36 13.16 -0.26 -49.72
N PHE A 37 12.56 -1.42 -49.44
CA PHE A 37 12.29 -1.89 -48.07
C PHE A 37 13.44 -2.68 -47.43
N TYR A 38 14.32 -3.25 -48.25
CA TYR A 38 15.57 -3.88 -47.85
C TYR A 38 16.74 -3.15 -48.51
N PRO A 39 17.12 -1.95 -48.03
CA PRO A 39 18.47 -1.48 -48.28
C PRO A 39 19.40 -2.61 -47.80
N GLY A 40 20.34 -3.06 -48.66
CA GLY A 40 21.33 -4.07 -48.29
C GLY A 40 21.99 -3.71 -46.95
N PRO A 41 22.61 -4.66 -46.23
CA PRO A 41 23.28 -4.36 -44.97
C PRO A 41 24.10 -3.11 -45.23
N GLN A 42 23.82 -2.04 -44.49
CA GLN A 42 24.66 -0.86 -44.56
C GLN A 42 26.05 -1.39 -44.22
N SER A 43 26.88 -1.58 -45.25
CA SER A 43 28.29 -1.31 -45.09
C SER A 43 28.29 0.02 -44.38
N GLU A 44 28.94 0.07 -43.22
CA GLU A 44 29.34 1.31 -42.57
C GLU A 44 30.07 2.15 -43.62
N LEU A 45 29.29 2.83 -44.45
CA LEU A 45 29.69 4.04 -45.11
C LEU A 45 29.81 4.91 -43.88
N SER A 46 31.05 5.03 -43.41
CA SER A 46 31.49 6.14 -42.60
C SER A 46 30.91 7.35 -43.31
N ALA A 47 29.74 7.78 -42.83
CA ALA A 47 29.23 9.08 -43.15
C ALA A 47 30.35 9.98 -42.62
N GLU A 48 31.18 10.48 -43.53
CA GLU A 48 31.90 11.72 -43.29
C GLU A 48 30.88 12.61 -42.58
N PRO A 49 31.09 12.95 -41.29
CA PRO A 49 30.10 13.66 -40.51
C PRO A 49 29.67 14.84 -41.37
N SER A 50 28.36 15.00 -41.60
CA SER A 50 27.92 16.15 -42.36
C SER A 50 28.54 17.38 -41.70
N ALA A 51 28.97 18.38 -42.48
CA ALA A 51 29.59 19.57 -41.91
C ALA A 51 28.73 20.19 -40.77
N PHE A 52 27.43 19.91 -40.80
CA PHE A 52 26.47 20.15 -39.73
C PHE A 52 26.72 19.29 -38.48
N GLU A 53 26.72 17.95 -38.54
CA GLU A 53 27.05 17.08 -37.39
C GLU A 53 28.41 17.41 -36.79
N ASP A 54 29.41 17.67 -37.63
CA ASP A 54 30.75 18.03 -37.19
C ASP A 54 30.75 19.39 -36.48
N SER A 55 29.94 20.34 -36.96
CA SER A 55 29.76 21.64 -36.29
C SER A 55 28.99 21.53 -34.98
N ILE A 56 28.00 20.63 -34.90
CA ILE A 56 27.24 20.31 -33.69
C ILE A 56 28.19 19.66 -32.68
N GLN A 57 28.99 18.68 -33.11
CA GLN A 57 29.95 17.99 -32.25
C GLN A 57 31.04 18.95 -31.74
N ARG A 58 31.53 19.86 -32.59
CA ARG A 58 32.47 20.93 -32.18
C ARG A 58 31.84 21.91 -31.21
N LEU A 59 30.56 22.28 -31.40
CA LEU A 59 29.82 23.12 -30.47
C LEU A 59 29.65 22.42 -29.12
N VAL A 60 29.22 21.15 -29.13
CA VAL A 60 29.09 20.31 -27.93
C VAL A 60 30.43 20.20 -27.21
N ASN A 61 31.51 19.90 -27.92
CA ASN A 61 32.86 19.80 -27.33
C ASN A 61 33.36 21.13 -26.77
N LYS A 62 33.08 22.25 -27.45
CA LYS A 62 33.45 23.61 -26.98
C LYS A 62 32.64 24.01 -25.76
N LEU A 63 31.36 23.65 -25.70
CA LEU A 63 30.51 23.87 -24.52
C LEU A 63 30.97 22.99 -23.35
N LYS A 64 31.27 21.72 -23.60
CA LYS A 64 31.81 20.78 -22.60
C LYS A 64 33.13 21.27 -22.02
N ASN A 65 34.04 21.77 -22.85
CA ASN A 65 35.33 22.34 -22.42
C ASN A 65 35.18 23.69 -21.70
N LYS A 66 34.19 24.53 -22.07
CA LYS A 66 33.87 25.74 -21.29
C LYS A 66 33.27 25.39 -19.93
N GLN A 67 32.49 24.31 -19.86
CA GLN A 67 31.87 23.82 -18.63
C GLN A 67 32.86 23.08 -17.72
N SER A 68 33.96 22.54 -18.26
CA SER A 68 35.04 21.91 -17.48
C SER A 68 36.03 22.92 -16.88
N LEU A 69 35.89 24.20 -17.19
CA LEU A 69 36.68 25.30 -16.60
C LEU A 69 36.00 25.91 -15.37
N GLU A 70 34.79 25.48 -15.00
CA GLU A 70 34.16 25.85 -13.74
C GLU A 70 34.53 24.85 -12.62
N PRO A 71 34.61 25.30 -11.35
CA PRO A 71 34.85 24.40 -10.22
C PRO A 71 33.90 23.22 -10.27
N GLN A 72 34.41 22.02 -9.96
CA GLN A 72 33.65 20.76 -10.01
C GLN A 72 32.25 20.98 -9.43
N ARG A 73 31.21 20.79 -10.26
CA ARG A 73 29.83 21.08 -9.87
C ARG A 73 29.50 20.32 -8.59
N GLU A 74 29.25 21.07 -7.52
CA GLU A 74 28.83 20.49 -6.25
C GLU A 74 27.48 19.79 -6.44
N ILE A 75 27.44 18.50 -6.08
CA ILE A 75 26.20 17.72 -6.10
C ILE A 75 25.50 17.95 -4.77
N TYR A 76 24.39 18.68 -4.79
CA TYR A 76 23.57 18.86 -3.61
C TYR A 76 22.68 17.63 -3.37
N PRO A 77 22.39 17.29 -2.09
CA PRO A 77 21.49 16.18 -1.80
C PRO A 77 20.10 16.35 -2.43
N PHE A 78 19.52 15.28 -2.96
CA PHE A 78 18.26 15.33 -3.70
C PHE A 78 17.43 14.05 -3.52
N ASN A 79 16.12 14.16 -3.72
CA ASN A 79 15.24 12.99 -3.74
C ASN A 79 15.25 12.33 -5.13
N PRO A 80 15.64 11.04 -5.24
CA PRO A 80 15.78 10.36 -6.52
C PRO A 80 14.45 10.18 -7.28
N ASN A 81 13.30 10.25 -6.60
CA ASN A 81 11.99 10.18 -7.25
C ASN A 81 11.64 11.43 -8.09
N PHE A 82 12.40 12.51 -7.95
CA PHE A 82 12.16 13.78 -8.66
C PHE A 82 13.30 14.12 -9.63
N ILE A 83 14.02 13.11 -10.12
CA ILE A 83 14.96 13.30 -11.23
C ILE A 83 14.12 13.60 -12.49
N THR A 84 14.36 14.79 -13.06
CA THR A 84 13.86 15.20 -14.38
C THR A 84 14.85 14.78 -15.46
N ASP A 85 14.48 14.81 -16.73
CA ASP A 85 15.37 14.44 -17.85
C ASP A 85 16.66 15.25 -17.85
N TYR A 86 16.53 16.57 -17.67
CA TYR A 86 17.67 17.46 -17.51
C TYR A 86 18.56 17.04 -16.32
N LYS A 87 17.96 16.76 -15.17
CA LYS A 87 18.71 16.37 -13.97
C LYS A 87 19.38 15.01 -14.15
N GLY A 88 18.69 14.03 -14.74
CA GLY A 88 19.24 12.72 -15.06
C GLY A 88 20.44 12.82 -15.98
N TYR A 89 20.34 13.64 -17.03
CA TYR A 89 21.46 13.91 -17.93
C TYR A 89 22.64 14.57 -17.22
N THR A 90 22.40 15.54 -16.32
CA THR A 90 23.48 16.15 -15.53
C THR A 90 24.15 15.20 -14.53
N LEU A 91 23.48 14.09 -14.20
CA LEU A 91 23.98 13.03 -13.34
C LEU A 91 24.51 11.84 -14.15
N ASP A 92 24.84 12.02 -15.44
CA ASP A 92 25.36 10.96 -16.31
C ASP A 92 24.42 9.74 -16.50
N MET A 93 23.09 9.93 -16.39
CA MET A 93 22.11 8.87 -16.73
C MET A 93 21.84 8.83 -18.24
N THR A 94 21.58 7.64 -18.79
CA THR A 94 21.10 7.48 -20.17
C THR A 94 19.60 7.79 -20.24
N LEU A 95 19.09 8.05 -21.45
CA LEU A 95 17.65 8.31 -21.66
C LEU A 95 16.82 7.10 -21.20
N GLU A 96 17.24 5.88 -21.51
CA GLU A 96 16.53 4.67 -21.11
C GLU A 96 16.44 4.50 -19.58
N GLN A 97 17.49 4.91 -18.86
CA GLN A 97 17.50 4.84 -17.39
C GLN A 97 16.53 5.88 -16.78
N ILE A 98 16.42 7.05 -17.40
CA ILE A 98 15.50 8.12 -17.00
C ILE A 98 14.06 7.71 -17.33
N ASP A 99 13.83 7.13 -18.51
CA ASP A 99 12.50 6.68 -18.94
C ASP A 99 11.95 5.61 -18.01
N ARG A 100 12.75 4.61 -17.64
CA ARG A 100 12.35 3.59 -16.64
C ARG A 100 11.93 4.21 -15.30
N LEU A 101 12.64 5.24 -14.85
CA LEU A 101 12.29 5.95 -13.62
C LEU A 101 10.96 6.70 -13.78
N THR A 102 10.73 7.31 -14.93
CA THR A 102 9.49 8.04 -15.25
C THR A 102 8.31 7.09 -15.36
N GLU A 103 8.45 5.98 -16.07
CA GLU A 103 7.45 4.92 -16.18
C GLU A 103 7.10 4.33 -14.82
N PHE A 104 8.10 4.02 -13.99
CA PHE A 104 7.87 3.48 -12.65
C PHE A 104 7.01 4.40 -11.78
N ARG A 105 7.21 5.72 -11.90
CA ARG A 105 6.44 6.75 -11.19
C ARG A 105 5.05 6.98 -11.79
N ALA A 106 4.89 6.78 -13.10
CA ALA A 106 3.61 6.90 -13.78
C ALA A 106 2.59 5.83 -13.32
N GLU A 107 3.07 4.71 -12.78
CA GLU A 107 2.25 3.68 -12.12
C GLU A 107 1.92 4.00 -10.63
N ASP A 108 2.08 5.25 -10.19
CA ASP A 108 1.93 5.69 -8.78
C ASP A 108 2.84 4.94 -7.78
N ARG A 109 3.95 4.36 -8.27
CA ARG A 109 4.94 3.68 -7.42
C ARG A 109 6.12 4.60 -7.11
N TRP A 110 6.59 4.52 -5.87
CA TRP A 110 7.69 5.34 -5.37
C TRP A 110 8.90 4.49 -4.96
N ILE A 111 10.09 4.98 -5.27
CA ILE A 111 11.35 4.33 -4.93
C ILE A 111 11.71 4.71 -3.50
N ASN A 112 11.83 3.68 -2.65
CA ASN A 112 12.04 3.82 -1.22
C ASN A 112 13.43 3.35 -0.77
N SER A 113 14.32 2.98 -1.69
CA SER A 113 15.69 2.61 -1.36
C SER A 113 16.67 2.78 -2.51
N LYS A 114 17.97 2.90 -2.16
CA LYS A 114 19.08 2.90 -3.12
C LYS A 114 19.09 1.63 -3.99
N ALA A 115 18.89 0.46 -3.39
CA ALA A 115 18.86 -0.81 -4.11
C ALA A 115 17.70 -0.87 -5.11
N GLN A 116 16.50 -0.44 -4.70
CA GLN A 116 15.35 -0.36 -5.60
C GLN A 116 15.56 0.65 -6.72
N PHE A 117 16.20 1.80 -6.43
CA PHE A 117 16.55 2.77 -7.47
C PHE A 117 17.41 2.12 -8.56
N GLN A 118 18.44 1.39 -8.14
CA GLN A 118 19.31 0.67 -9.06
C GLN A 118 18.56 -0.41 -9.84
N GLN A 119 17.68 -1.17 -9.19
CA GLN A 119 16.89 -2.23 -9.86
C GLN A 119 15.95 -1.66 -10.92
N VAL A 120 15.27 -0.55 -10.64
CA VAL A 120 14.31 0.08 -11.54
C VAL A 120 15.04 0.72 -12.72
N THR A 121 16.04 1.55 -12.45
CA THR A 121 16.74 2.32 -13.50
C THR A 121 17.78 1.50 -14.24
N GLN A 122 18.30 0.43 -13.61
CA GLN A 122 19.43 -0.38 -14.07
C GLN A 122 20.71 0.45 -14.32
N VAL A 123 20.92 1.48 -13.51
CA VAL A 123 22.20 2.19 -13.46
C VAL A 123 23.32 1.27 -12.93
N SER A 124 24.56 1.53 -13.36
CA SER A 124 25.70 0.72 -12.95
C SER A 124 26.06 0.90 -11.47
N ASP A 125 26.81 -0.06 -10.91
CA ASP A 125 27.35 0.03 -9.55
C ASP A 125 28.26 1.26 -9.37
N GLU A 126 29.01 1.63 -10.41
CA GLU A 126 29.86 2.82 -10.43
C GLU A 126 29.02 4.09 -10.30
N TRP A 127 27.92 4.18 -11.06
CA TRP A 127 26.98 5.29 -10.97
C TRP A 127 26.37 5.38 -9.57
N MET A 128 25.94 4.24 -9.01
CA MET A 128 25.39 4.18 -7.65
C MET A 128 26.39 4.62 -6.59
N SER A 129 27.65 4.25 -6.74
CA SER A 129 28.72 4.66 -5.83
C SER A 129 28.96 6.16 -5.88
N LYS A 130 28.89 6.76 -7.08
CA LYS A 130 29.08 8.20 -7.29
C LYS A 130 27.92 9.05 -6.76
N TYR A 131 26.67 8.65 -7.02
CA TYR A 131 25.51 9.52 -6.83
C TYR A 131 24.60 9.15 -5.66
N SER A 132 24.55 7.87 -5.26
CA SER A 132 23.68 7.46 -4.15
C SER A 132 24.01 8.10 -2.79
N PRO A 133 25.25 8.53 -2.46
CA PRO A 133 25.51 9.27 -1.23
C PRO A 133 24.67 10.56 -1.08
N TYR A 134 24.23 11.14 -2.20
CA TYR A 134 23.43 12.36 -2.24
C TYR A 134 21.92 12.11 -2.19
N PHE A 135 21.47 10.85 -2.16
CA PHE A 135 20.04 10.54 -2.11
C PHE A 135 19.44 10.90 -0.76
N LYS A 136 18.39 11.73 -0.78
CA LYS A 136 17.54 12.04 0.36
C LYS A 136 16.14 11.51 0.14
N PHE A 137 15.80 10.45 0.86
CA PHE A 137 14.44 9.93 0.91
C PHE A 137 13.63 10.69 1.98
N PRO A 138 12.28 10.72 1.86
CA PRO A 138 11.41 11.25 2.91
C PRO A 138 11.61 10.57 4.26
N GLU A 139 11.27 11.27 5.35
CA GLU A 139 11.48 10.79 6.73
C GLU A 139 10.78 9.45 7.00
N TRP A 140 9.56 9.25 6.51
CA TRP A 140 8.79 8.01 6.65
C TRP A 140 9.49 6.78 6.02
N VAL A 141 10.36 6.98 5.02
CA VAL A 141 11.18 5.91 4.42
C VAL A 141 12.37 5.55 5.32
N THR A 142 12.97 6.56 5.96
CA THR A 142 14.14 6.40 6.83
C THR A 142 13.79 5.90 8.23
N GLU A 143 12.63 6.26 8.78
CA GLU A 143 12.12 5.74 10.06
C GLU A 143 11.95 4.21 10.02
N ASN A 144 11.52 3.67 8.88
CA ASN A 144 11.29 2.23 8.70
C ASN A 144 12.58 1.40 8.61
N LYS A 145 13.76 2.03 8.43
CA LYS A 145 15.07 1.34 8.44
C LYS A 145 15.81 1.45 9.77
N ASN A 146 15.46 2.44 10.59
CA ASN A 146 15.99 2.55 11.96
C ASN A 146 15.14 1.77 12.98
N SER A 147 13.97 1.24 12.57
CA SER A 147 13.11 0.39 13.40
C SER A 147 13.58 -1.09 13.46
N THR A 148 14.46 -1.54 12.57
CA THR A 148 14.93 -2.95 12.55
C THR A 148 16.03 -3.30 13.57
N SER A 149 16.42 -2.38 14.45
CA SER A 149 17.32 -2.67 15.60
C SER A 149 16.62 -2.67 16.97
N ARG A 150 15.32 -2.36 17.05
CA ARG A 150 14.53 -2.71 18.23
C ARG A 150 13.44 -3.66 17.79
N ARG A 151 13.80 -4.93 17.66
CA ARG A 151 12.83 -5.99 17.90
C ARG A 151 12.34 -5.74 19.33
N SER A 152 11.24 -5.00 19.49
CA SER A 152 10.52 -4.94 20.75
C SER A 152 10.39 -6.40 21.15
N LYS A 153 11.08 -6.81 22.21
CA LYS A 153 10.92 -8.15 22.75
C LYS A 153 9.45 -8.21 23.14
N THR A 154 8.62 -8.82 22.30
CA THR A 154 7.21 -9.04 22.58
C THR A 154 7.19 -9.83 23.88
N LEU A 155 6.65 -9.22 24.92
CA LEU A 155 6.62 -9.86 26.22
C LEU A 155 5.76 -11.12 26.10
N SER A 156 6.28 -12.23 26.58
CA SER A 156 5.47 -13.42 26.79
C SER A 156 4.38 -13.14 27.83
N TYR A 157 3.30 -13.90 27.82
CA TYR A 157 2.18 -13.72 28.75
C TYR A 157 2.63 -13.68 30.22
N SER A 158 3.61 -14.50 30.60
CA SER A 158 4.18 -14.51 31.96
C SER A 158 4.91 -13.22 32.31
N GLU A 159 5.59 -12.59 31.35
CA GLU A 159 6.33 -11.33 31.53
C GLU A 159 5.43 -10.09 31.59
N LYS A 160 4.19 -10.16 31.06
CA LYS A 160 3.23 -9.05 31.09
C LYS A 160 2.74 -8.76 32.51
N LYS A 161 2.45 -7.50 32.84
CA LYS A 161 1.80 -7.14 34.11
C LYS A 161 0.30 -7.42 34.06
N ASP A 162 -0.30 -7.65 35.22
CA ASP A 162 -1.75 -7.89 35.30
C ASP A 162 -2.54 -6.58 35.24
N LEU A 163 -3.45 -6.47 34.27
CA LEU A 163 -4.30 -5.30 34.06
C LEU A 163 -5.14 -4.93 35.29
N ASN A 164 -5.55 -5.91 36.10
CA ASN A 164 -6.32 -5.64 37.30
C ASN A 164 -5.48 -5.18 38.49
N LEU A 165 -4.16 -5.36 38.45
CA LEU A 165 -3.25 -5.04 39.55
C LEU A 165 -2.27 -3.90 39.24
N VAL A 166 -2.23 -3.40 37.99
CA VAL A 166 -1.32 -2.33 37.60
C VAL A 166 -1.63 -1.01 38.29
N THR A 167 -0.59 -0.25 38.59
CA THR A 167 -0.70 1.10 39.14
C THR A 167 -0.78 2.14 38.03
N GLU A 168 -1.17 3.38 38.38
CA GLU A 168 -1.12 4.52 37.46
C GLU A 168 0.29 4.71 36.87
N SER A 169 1.33 4.54 37.70
CA SER A 169 2.73 4.66 37.27
C SER A 169 3.13 3.60 36.24
N ASP A 170 2.53 2.41 36.28
CA ASP A 170 2.77 1.35 35.29
C ASP A 170 2.09 1.67 33.97
N LEU A 171 0.90 2.27 34.03
CA LEU A 171 0.12 2.67 32.85
C LEU A 171 0.79 3.83 32.10
N ILE A 172 1.34 4.81 32.82
CA ILE A 172 2.04 5.96 32.22
C ILE A 172 3.28 5.54 31.40
N GLN A 173 3.86 4.36 31.67
CA GLN A 173 4.99 3.83 30.89
C GLN A 173 4.59 3.34 29.49
N ILE A 174 3.28 3.20 29.22
CA ILE A 174 2.78 2.76 27.92
C ILE A 174 2.71 3.96 26.97
N SER A 175 3.27 3.79 25.78
CA SER A 175 3.21 4.81 24.72
C SER A 175 1.76 5.18 24.40
N GLY A 176 1.45 6.47 24.52
CA GLY A 176 0.10 7.01 24.30
C GLY A 176 -0.77 7.08 25.55
N ILE A 177 -0.28 6.65 26.72
CA ILE A 177 -0.97 6.80 28.00
C ILE A 177 -0.24 7.84 28.86
N GLY A 178 -0.83 9.02 29.02
CA GLY A 178 -0.40 10.00 30.03
C GLY A 178 -1.22 9.89 31.32
N GLU A 179 -0.90 10.73 32.31
CA GLU A 179 -1.58 10.78 33.62
C GLU A 179 -3.11 10.78 33.50
N SER A 180 -3.67 11.62 32.62
CA SER A 180 -5.13 11.68 32.45
C SER A 180 -5.74 10.37 31.95
N LEU A 181 -5.08 9.64 31.05
CA LEU A 181 -5.61 8.37 30.53
C LEU A 181 -5.39 7.25 31.54
N ALA A 182 -4.25 7.25 32.23
CA ALA A 182 -3.96 6.30 33.29
C ALA A 182 -5.02 6.41 34.42
N GLY A 183 -5.30 7.63 34.90
CA GLY A 183 -6.36 7.88 35.88
C GLY A 183 -7.74 7.42 35.41
N ARG A 184 -8.09 7.59 34.12
CA ARG A 184 -9.37 7.09 33.57
C ARG A 184 -9.43 5.57 33.53
N ILE A 185 -8.34 4.89 33.18
CA ILE A 185 -8.28 3.42 33.17
C ILE A 185 -8.49 2.89 34.59
N ILE A 186 -7.81 3.48 35.59
CA ILE A 186 -7.95 3.09 36.99
C ILE A 186 -9.37 3.35 37.49
N ALA A 187 -9.92 4.55 37.27
CA ALA A 187 -11.28 4.90 37.69
C ALA A 187 -12.33 3.99 37.04
N TYR A 188 -12.14 3.64 35.76
CA TYR A 188 -13.05 2.73 35.05
C TYR A 188 -12.93 1.29 35.57
N ARG A 189 -11.72 0.81 35.85
CA ARG A 189 -11.49 -0.48 36.53
C ARG A 189 -12.21 -0.53 37.88
N GLU A 190 -12.06 0.50 38.70
CA GLU A 190 -12.70 0.59 40.03
C GLU A 190 -14.22 0.62 39.92
N LYS A 191 -14.77 1.37 38.95
CA LYS A 191 -16.22 1.41 38.68
C LYS A 191 -16.80 0.01 38.36
N LEU A 192 -16.04 -0.84 37.68
CA LEU A 192 -16.45 -2.20 37.34
C LEU A 192 -16.20 -3.21 38.46
N GLY A 193 -15.47 -2.84 39.52
CA GLY A 193 -14.94 -3.80 40.50
C GLY A 193 -13.76 -4.64 39.97
N GLY A 194 -13.19 -4.25 38.83
CA GLY A 194 -12.16 -4.97 38.08
C GLY A 194 -12.64 -5.36 36.68
N PHE A 195 -11.68 -5.55 35.77
CA PHE A 195 -11.96 -6.02 34.42
C PHE A 195 -12.26 -7.53 34.42
N VAL A 196 -13.32 -7.90 33.71
CA VAL A 196 -13.70 -9.28 33.37
C VAL A 196 -13.02 -9.70 32.07
N ASP A 197 -12.95 -8.77 31.11
CA ASP A 197 -12.31 -8.99 29.81
C ASP A 197 -11.60 -7.71 29.33
N VAL A 198 -10.55 -7.88 28.53
CA VAL A 198 -9.74 -6.78 27.97
C VAL A 198 -10.58 -5.88 27.05
N ILE A 199 -11.65 -6.41 26.44
CA ILE A 199 -12.55 -5.65 25.56
C ILE A 199 -13.20 -4.45 26.25
N GLN A 200 -13.32 -4.49 27.58
CA GLN A 200 -13.86 -3.39 28.39
C GLN A 200 -12.96 -2.13 28.36
N LEU A 201 -11.68 -2.26 27.97
CA LEU A 201 -10.82 -1.09 27.74
C LEU A 201 -11.35 -0.18 26.63
N LYS A 202 -12.15 -0.70 25.68
CA LYS A 202 -12.75 0.09 24.61
C LYS A 202 -13.74 1.15 25.11
N ASP A 203 -14.28 0.96 26.31
CA ASP A 203 -15.22 1.90 26.92
C ASP A 203 -14.52 3.00 27.73
N VAL A 204 -13.20 2.94 27.88
CA VAL A 204 -12.42 3.99 28.54
C VAL A 204 -12.34 5.22 27.63
N TYR A 205 -12.93 6.32 28.09
CA TYR A 205 -13.03 7.55 27.30
C TYR A 205 -11.66 8.12 26.88
N GLY A 206 -11.48 8.26 25.57
CA GLY A 206 -10.27 8.80 24.95
C GLY A 206 -9.16 7.77 24.71
N LEU A 207 -9.40 6.48 25.02
CA LEU A 207 -8.46 5.42 24.72
C LEU A 207 -8.63 4.94 23.26
N LYS A 208 -7.67 5.27 22.40
CA LYS A 208 -7.68 4.86 20.99
C LYS A 208 -7.28 3.39 20.85
N ALA A 209 -7.74 2.73 19.78
CA ALA A 209 -7.42 1.32 19.50
C ALA A 209 -5.91 1.02 19.46
N GLU A 210 -5.10 1.94 18.91
CA GLU A 210 -3.63 1.82 18.90
C GLU A 210 -3.04 1.82 20.33
N VAL A 211 -3.60 2.62 21.23
CA VAL A 211 -3.15 2.68 22.63
C VAL A 211 -3.56 1.42 23.38
N ILE A 212 -4.74 0.86 23.09
CA ILE A 212 -5.17 -0.45 23.60
C ILE A 212 -4.18 -1.53 23.16
N GLN A 213 -3.77 -1.53 21.88
CA GLN A 213 -2.78 -2.49 21.39
C GLN A 213 -1.43 -2.36 22.11
N ASN A 214 -0.95 -1.12 22.31
CA ASN A 214 0.29 -0.86 23.06
C ASN A 214 0.19 -1.33 24.52
N LEU A 215 -1.00 -1.21 25.12
CA LEU A 215 -1.28 -1.71 26.46
C LEU A 215 -1.26 -3.23 26.47
N GLU A 216 -1.94 -3.89 25.54
CA GLU A 216 -1.97 -5.35 25.39
C GLU A 216 -0.58 -5.95 25.12
N ASP A 217 0.36 -5.20 24.52
CA ASP A 217 1.74 -5.64 24.34
C ASP A 217 2.53 -5.72 25.65
N LYS A 218 2.13 -4.95 26.67
CA LYS A 218 2.84 -4.83 27.96
C LYS A 218 2.10 -5.45 29.13
N MET A 219 0.78 -5.54 29.02
CA MET A 219 -0.13 -5.97 30.08
C MET A 219 -1.06 -7.06 29.55
N ALA A 220 -1.52 -7.91 30.45
CA ALA A 220 -2.49 -8.94 30.16
C ALA A 220 -3.47 -9.01 31.32
N LEU A 221 -4.71 -9.41 31.06
CA LEU A 221 -5.65 -9.74 32.12
C LEU A 221 -5.27 -11.11 32.70
N LYS A 222 -4.77 -11.15 33.94
CA LYS A 222 -4.35 -12.41 34.60
C LYS A 222 -5.30 -12.80 35.72
N THR A 223 -5.90 -11.84 36.40
CA THR A 223 -6.95 -12.09 37.39
C THR A 223 -8.27 -11.47 36.91
N PRO A 224 -8.95 -12.05 35.91
CA PRO A 224 -10.28 -11.59 35.52
C PRO A 224 -11.24 -11.70 36.71
N VAL A 225 -12.13 -10.73 36.86
CA VAL A 225 -13.19 -10.81 37.89
C VAL A 225 -14.13 -11.95 37.52
N GLU A 226 -14.35 -12.88 38.44
CA GLU A 226 -15.35 -13.93 38.29
C GLU A 226 -16.74 -13.31 38.41
N VAL A 227 -17.53 -13.44 37.34
CA VAL A 227 -18.90 -12.94 37.28
C VAL A 227 -19.83 -14.12 37.05
N GLU A 228 -20.80 -14.30 37.96
CA GLU A 228 -21.92 -15.19 37.73
C GLU A 228 -22.88 -14.51 36.76
N LYS A 229 -22.99 -15.03 35.54
CA LYS A 229 -23.88 -14.47 34.54
C LYS A 229 -25.34 -14.63 34.98
N GLN A 230 -26.11 -13.57 34.80
CA GLN A 230 -27.53 -13.59 35.10
C GLN A 230 -28.35 -13.85 33.84
N ASP A 231 -29.40 -14.65 33.98
CA ASP A 231 -30.31 -14.94 32.86
C ASP A 231 -31.16 -13.71 32.55
N ILE A 232 -30.97 -13.15 31.35
CA ILE A 232 -31.66 -11.95 30.90
C ILE A 232 -33.19 -12.15 30.80
N ASN A 233 -33.65 -13.38 30.56
CA ASN A 233 -35.08 -13.67 30.47
C ASN A 233 -35.78 -13.68 31.84
N ALA A 234 -35.03 -13.90 32.92
CA ALA A 234 -35.55 -14.03 34.28
C ALA A 234 -35.17 -12.86 35.22
N ILE A 235 -34.21 -12.02 34.84
CA ILE A 235 -33.69 -10.94 35.68
C ILE A 235 -34.75 -9.86 35.99
N SER A 236 -34.76 -9.37 37.23
CA SER A 236 -35.63 -8.25 37.60
C SER A 236 -35.05 -6.90 37.15
N VAL A 237 -35.89 -5.86 37.13
CA VAL A 237 -35.46 -4.49 36.77
C VAL A 237 -34.39 -3.98 37.73
N LEU A 238 -34.52 -4.27 39.02
CA LEU A 238 -33.58 -3.80 40.04
C LEU A 238 -32.22 -4.49 39.87
N GLU A 239 -32.20 -5.82 39.77
CA GLU A 239 -30.97 -6.59 39.55
C GLU A 239 -30.26 -6.16 38.26
N LEU A 240 -30.99 -6.01 37.16
CA LEU A 240 -30.41 -5.57 35.89
C LEU A 240 -29.80 -4.16 36.00
N SER A 241 -30.42 -3.26 36.77
CA SER A 241 -29.89 -1.90 36.98
C SER A 241 -28.65 -1.83 37.88
N GLU A 242 -28.36 -2.90 38.62
CA GLU A 242 -27.13 -3.01 39.43
C GLU A 242 -25.94 -3.51 38.59
N LEU A 243 -26.20 -4.11 37.42
CA LEU A 243 -25.15 -4.57 36.52
C LEU A 243 -24.49 -3.41 35.76
N PRO A 244 -23.20 -3.53 35.39
CA PRO A 244 -22.55 -2.58 34.52
C PRO A 244 -23.32 -2.37 33.20
N TYR A 245 -23.23 -1.16 32.66
CA TYR A 245 -23.86 -0.71 31.39
C TYR A 245 -25.37 -0.46 31.43
N PHE A 246 -26.04 -0.72 32.55
CA PHE A 246 -27.46 -0.48 32.69
C PHE A 246 -27.74 0.60 33.73
N ASP A 247 -28.58 1.56 33.37
CA ASP A 247 -29.29 2.38 34.34
C ASP A 247 -30.70 1.84 34.53
N TYR A 248 -31.43 2.43 35.48
CA TYR A 248 -32.79 2.00 35.80
C TYR A 248 -33.76 2.09 34.61
N GLU A 249 -33.62 3.11 33.76
CA GLU A 249 -34.53 3.33 32.62
C GLU A 249 -34.30 2.30 31.52
N MET A 250 -33.03 2.05 31.18
CA MET A 250 -32.63 1.00 30.24
C MET A 250 -33.03 -0.38 30.76
N ALA A 251 -32.76 -0.68 32.03
CA ALA A 251 -33.15 -1.94 32.65
C ALA A 251 -34.68 -2.17 32.60
N ARG A 252 -35.47 -1.14 32.94
CA ARG A 252 -36.93 -1.19 32.85
C ARG A 252 -37.41 -1.45 31.43
N THR A 253 -36.78 -0.80 30.45
CA THR A 253 -37.13 -0.94 29.03
C THR A 253 -36.85 -2.35 28.52
N ILE A 254 -35.68 -2.91 28.85
CA ILE A 254 -35.30 -4.28 28.49
C ILE A 254 -36.25 -5.30 29.11
N VAL A 255 -36.52 -5.22 30.41
CA VAL A 255 -37.41 -6.17 31.08
C VAL A 255 -38.83 -6.09 30.52
N ASN A 256 -39.34 -4.90 30.23
CA ASN A 256 -40.66 -4.75 29.58
C ASN A 256 -40.66 -5.34 28.17
N PHE A 257 -39.61 -5.10 27.39
CA PHE A 257 -39.45 -5.65 26.05
C PHE A 257 -39.48 -7.18 26.06
N ILE A 258 -38.74 -7.81 26.98
CA ILE A 258 -38.68 -9.27 27.15
C ILE A 258 -40.05 -9.81 27.57
N LYS A 259 -40.72 -9.17 28.54
CA LYS A 259 -42.07 -9.55 28.99
C LYS A 259 -43.11 -9.50 27.87
N LEU A 260 -43.06 -8.49 27.02
CA LEU A 260 -43.99 -8.34 25.89
C LEU A 260 -43.78 -9.39 24.80
N ARG A 261 -42.58 -9.99 24.73
CA ARG A 261 -42.19 -10.99 23.73
C ARG A 261 -42.14 -12.41 24.28
N GLU A 262 -42.49 -12.59 25.55
CA GLU A 262 -42.39 -13.88 26.25
C GLU A 262 -40.95 -14.44 26.25
N GLY A 263 -39.95 -13.57 26.30
CA GLY A 263 -38.53 -13.92 26.23
C GLY A 263 -37.82 -13.39 25.00
N ILE A 264 -36.50 -13.57 24.97
CA ILE A 264 -35.65 -13.40 23.78
C ILE A 264 -34.81 -14.66 23.56
N SER A 265 -34.57 -15.00 22.29
CA SER A 265 -33.74 -16.16 21.92
C SER A 265 -32.28 -15.76 21.63
N ASN A 266 -32.01 -14.48 21.39
CA ASN A 266 -30.68 -13.95 21.13
C ASN A 266 -30.58 -12.48 21.56
N PHE A 267 -29.36 -12.02 21.83
CA PHE A 267 -29.11 -10.65 22.30
C PHE A 267 -29.30 -9.60 21.20
N GLU A 268 -29.22 -9.98 19.92
CA GLU A 268 -29.45 -9.10 18.78
C GLU A 268 -30.90 -8.59 18.75
N GLU A 269 -31.85 -9.31 19.36
CA GLU A 269 -33.23 -8.83 19.49
C GLU A 269 -33.36 -7.52 20.27
N LEU A 270 -32.42 -7.23 21.18
CA LEU A 270 -32.38 -5.98 21.92
C LEU A 270 -32.14 -4.76 21.02
N SER A 271 -31.68 -4.96 19.77
CA SER A 271 -31.61 -3.90 18.75
C SER A 271 -32.95 -3.26 18.41
N LYS A 272 -34.06 -3.94 18.73
CA LYS A 272 -35.43 -3.42 18.52
C LYS A 272 -35.84 -2.41 19.58
N ILE A 273 -35.07 -2.26 20.67
CA ILE A 273 -35.27 -1.24 21.70
C ILE A 273 -34.64 0.06 21.23
N GLU A 274 -35.39 1.16 21.31
CA GLU A 274 -34.90 2.50 21.00
C GLU A 274 -33.72 2.86 21.93
N ASP A 275 -32.69 3.49 21.35
CA ASP A 275 -31.45 3.91 22.05
C ASP A 275 -30.61 2.79 22.70
N PHE A 276 -30.89 1.51 22.41
CA PHE A 276 -30.07 0.42 22.94
C PHE A 276 -28.63 0.48 22.36
N PRO A 277 -27.58 0.45 23.20
CA PRO A 277 -26.21 0.61 22.75
C PRO A 277 -25.67 -0.69 22.14
N LEU A 278 -26.01 -0.97 20.87
CA LEU A 278 -25.57 -2.19 20.17
C LEU A 278 -24.05 -2.33 20.08
N HIS A 279 -23.34 -1.21 19.96
CA HIS A 279 -21.88 -1.17 20.02
C HIS A 279 -21.33 -1.52 21.41
N LYS A 280 -22.17 -1.87 22.39
CA LYS A 280 -21.85 -2.37 23.73
C LYS A 280 -22.33 -3.81 24.01
N LEU A 281 -22.78 -4.53 22.99
CA LEU A 281 -23.29 -5.90 23.16
C LEU A 281 -22.27 -6.91 23.72
N ASP A 282 -21.10 -7.09 23.09
CA ASP A 282 -20.04 -8.00 23.59
C ASP A 282 -19.63 -7.80 25.10
N ARG A 283 -19.32 -6.57 25.56
CA ARG A 283 -19.28 -6.10 26.95
C ARG A 283 -20.48 -6.51 27.82
N ILE A 284 -21.71 -6.27 27.37
CA ILE A 284 -22.93 -6.61 28.13
C ILE A 284 -23.03 -8.13 28.34
N GLN A 285 -22.68 -8.92 27.31
CA GLN A 285 -22.67 -10.39 27.36
C GLN A 285 -21.61 -10.98 28.32
N LEU A 286 -20.75 -10.15 28.90
CA LEU A 286 -19.87 -10.57 30.01
C LEU A 286 -20.66 -10.82 31.30
N TYR A 287 -21.80 -10.16 31.48
CA TYR A 287 -22.60 -10.18 32.72
C TYR A 287 -23.93 -10.91 32.57
N LEU A 288 -24.39 -11.12 31.34
CA LEU A 288 -25.69 -11.71 31.03
C LEU A 288 -25.55 -12.96 30.17
N GLU A 289 -26.48 -13.88 30.34
CA GLU A 289 -26.68 -15.04 29.49
C GLU A 289 -28.17 -15.25 29.17
N ILE A 290 -28.45 -16.13 28.22
CA ILE A 290 -29.80 -16.62 27.92
C ILE A 290 -29.80 -18.09 28.30
N LYS A 291 -30.56 -18.47 29.33
CA LYS A 291 -30.73 -19.88 29.69
C LYS A 291 -31.80 -20.52 28.81
N GLU A 292 -31.57 -21.78 28.45
CA GLU A 292 -32.56 -22.63 27.77
C GLU A 292 -33.73 -23.00 28.68
#